data_AF-A0A525BW58-F1
#
_entry.id   AF-A0A525BW58-F1
#
_cell.length_a   1.000
_cell.length_b   1.000
_cell.length_c   1.000
_cell.angle_alpha   90.00
_cell.angle_beta   90.00
_cell.angle_gamma   90.00
#
_symmetry.space_group_name_H-M   'P 1'
#
loop_
_entity.id
_entity.type
_entity.pdbx_description
1 polymer ?
#
loop_
_entity_poly.entity_id
_entity_poly.type
_entity_poly.pdbx_seq_one_letter_code
_entity_poly.pdbx_strand_id
1 'polypeptide(L)'
;MVEQNAFTEQLADGLHAFREELEKSDFTQLRDEFRMFYSAFEGLYKTFKKKGIIQDDPYRFEAKVTELEIPDETNFLENEREDKMSIRLSQFDAQLDYINNYFQFSLDQLTLERIKMLSRITQYIRWNELTDTNPNMNTQSVAVYANKLKHDGDNLSTAIVKDSQDQLAKYGKTIRARLKKITKYHREEYKLNVRQLVTDPLELQVCSDPVQEHLSQVKRRFISAMNGRPFYAELVNEVLNEDYGPDREQLQAQLLSELQPESKPKAKTKVGPSFEDMLKEGIRAMAQCSRSLELCINKLNDNHYLMENQKLSLGAKIQRWFAMKILKTKQDKTYEVEFMDPLTGTGKTERVHFQEFYELVQKKIKLYNGIIGKVGTVASRLDGAGEDQLFLFLQKNLEELMVIQRRMAGLDAFFKTEVPRDLRKQIRGIKNDLTALKNSLVNANQKRHDYVSKKEELEQLKRLGINQV
;
A
#
# COMPACT_ATOMS: atom_id res chain seq x y z
N MET A 1 39.06 15.37 28.15
CA MET A 1 38.18 15.02 29.29
C MET A 1 36.83 15.72 29.21
N VAL A 2 36.74 17.06 29.23
CA VAL A 2 35.45 17.78 29.14
C VAL A 2 34.71 17.48 27.83
N GLU A 3 35.41 17.42 26.70
CA GLU A 3 34.81 17.12 25.38
C GLU A 3 34.33 15.68 25.22
N GLN A 4 34.99 14.71 25.86
CA GLN A 4 34.65 13.29 25.73
C GLN A 4 33.39 12.94 26.53
N ASN A 5 33.27 13.49 27.75
CA ASN A 5 32.03 13.39 28.52
C ASN A 5 30.87 14.12 27.82
N ALA A 6 31.14 15.27 27.21
CA ALA A 6 30.13 16.00 26.44
C ALA A 6 29.63 15.21 25.21
N PHE A 7 30.50 14.50 24.50
CA PHE A 7 30.08 13.62 23.39
C PHE A 7 29.23 12.45 23.89
N THR A 8 29.66 11.74 24.94
CA THR A 8 28.92 10.61 25.51
C THR A 8 27.54 11.04 26.02
N GLU A 9 27.42 12.22 26.62
CA GLU A 9 26.14 12.82 27.03
C GLU A 9 25.25 13.13 25.82
N GLN A 10 25.77 13.81 24.79
CA GLN A 10 25.02 14.11 23.56
C GLN A 10 24.57 12.84 22.83
N LEU A 11 25.41 11.80 22.83
CA LEU A 11 25.09 10.50 22.26
C LEU A 11 23.95 9.82 23.04
N ALA A 12 23.99 9.88 24.37
CA ALA A 12 22.94 9.34 25.23
C ALA A 12 21.59 10.04 24.98
N ASP A 13 21.58 11.37 24.90
CA ASP A 13 20.38 12.16 24.59
C ASP A 13 19.83 11.84 23.19
N GLY A 14 20.72 11.76 22.19
CA GLY A 14 20.35 11.39 20.82
C GLY A 14 19.75 9.99 20.73
N LEU A 15 20.33 9.02 21.45
CA LEU A 15 19.81 7.66 21.52
C LEU A 15 18.48 7.57 22.25
N HIS A 16 18.27 8.37 23.30
CA HIS A 16 16.99 8.45 23.98
C HIS A 16 15.88 8.96 23.05
N ALA A 17 16.15 10.04 22.29
CA ALA A 17 15.21 10.53 21.29
C ALA A 17 14.93 9.49 20.19
N PHE A 18 15.97 8.77 19.75
CA PHE A 18 15.83 7.72 18.74
C PHE A 18 14.99 6.53 19.25
N ARG A 19 15.16 6.15 20.53
CA ARG A 19 14.32 5.16 21.21
C ARG A 19 12.85 5.54 21.21
N GLU A 20 12.53 6.78 21.58
CA GLU A 20 11.15 7.26 21.60
C GLU A 20 10.50 7.18 20.21
N GLU A 21 11.24 7.49 19.15
CA GLU A 21 10.76 7.37 17.77
C GLU A 21 10.42 5.92 17.40
N LEU A 22 11.31 4.99 17.76
CA LEU A 22 11.13 3.56 17.53
C LEU A 22 9.90 3.02 18.27
N GLU A 23 9.76 3.37 19.54
CA GLU A 23 8.64 2.94 20.39
C GLU A 23 7.30 3.52 19.92
N LYS A 24 7.27 4.79 19.51
CA LYS A 24 6.04 5.47 19.09
C LYS A 24 5.52 4.99 17.73
N SER A 25 6.41 4.65 16.79
CA SER A 25 6.00 4.46 15.40
C SER A 25 6.52 3.17 14.75
N ASP A 26 7.82 2.87 14.86
CA ASP A 26 8.42 1.79 14.08
C ASP A 26 7.96 0.40 14.51
N PHE A 27 7.75 0.13 15.81
CA PHE A 27 7.25 -1.20 16.23
C PHE A 27 5.82 -1.47 15.77
N THR A 28 4.94 -0.47 15.85
CA THR A 28 3.57 -0.59 15.36
C THR A 28 3.57 -0.86 13.85
N GLN A 29 4.37 -0.10 13.10
CA GLN A 29 4.47 -0.26 11.65
C GLN A 29 5.14 -1.59 11.28
N LEU A 30 6.16 -2.03 12.00
CA LEU A 30 6.82 -3.32 11.78
C LEU A 30 5.85 -4.49 11.98
N ARG A 31 5.04 -4.44 13.05
CA ARG A 31 3.99 -5.44 13.31
C ARG A 31 2.96 -5.47 12.17
N ASP A 32 2.49 -4.30 11.73
CA ASP A 32 1.51 -4.23 10.65
C ASP A 32 2.09 -4.70 9.31
N GLU A 33 3.37 -4.44 9.05
CA GLU A 33 4.07 -4.96 7.88
C GLU A 33 4.23 -6.49 7.92
N PHE A 34 4.55 -7.09 9.06
CA PHE A 34 4.56 -8.55 9.22
C PHE A 34 3.18 -9.18 9.05
N ARG A 35 2.11 -8.51 9.51
CA ARG A 35 0.72 -8.96 9.27
C ARG A 35 0.38 -8.97 7.79
N MET A 36 0.74 -7.91 7.08
CA MET A 36 0.50 -7.82 5.63
C MET A 36 1.35 -8.81 4.85
N PHE A 37 2.61 -9.01 5.26
CA PHE A 37 3.48 -10.03 4.70
C PHE A 37 2.90 -11.43 4.89
N TYR A 38 2.41 -11.74 6.09
CA TYR A 38 1.80 -13.03 6.38
C TYR A 38 0.50 -13.25 5.60
N SER A 39 -0.39 -12.26 5.53
CA SER A 39 -1.63 -12.38 4.75
C SER A 39 -1.37 -12.66 3.27
N ALA A 40 -0.36 -12.02 2.68
CA ALA A 40 0.04 -12.29 1.30
C ALA A 40 0.61 -13.71 1.13
N PHE A 41 1.44 -14.16 2.08
CA PHE A 41 1.96 -15.53 2.07
C PHE A 41 0.83 -16.55 2.21
N GLU A 42 -0.10 -16.34 3.14
CA GLU A 42 -1.22 -17.23 3.41
C GLU A 42 -2.12 -17.40 2.17
N GLY A 43 -2.38 -16.30 1.45
CA GLY A 43 -3.11 -16.33 0.17
C GLY A 43 -2.43 -17.21 -0.88
N LEU A 44 -1.10 -17.08 -1.02
CA LEU A 44 -0.30 -17.91 -1.91
C LEU A 44 -0.32 -19.38 -1.48
N TYR A 45 -0.04 -19.64 -0.21
CA TYR A 45 0.04 -20.98 0.39
C TYR A 45 -1.28 -21.74 0.25
N LYS A 46 -2.41 -21.11 0.59
CA LYS A 46 -3.76 -21.68 0.41
C LYS A 46 -4.06 -21.97 -1.06
N THR A 47 -3.59 -21.13 -1.97
CA THR A 47 -3.78 -21.34 -3.42
C THR A 47 -3.00 -22.57 -3.90
N PHE A 48 -1.73 -22.73 -3.48
CA PHE A 48 -0.94 -23.92 -3.80
C PHE A 48 -1.59 -25.21 -3.28
N LYS A 49 -2.10 -25.21 -2.04
CA LYS A 49 -2.82 -26.36 -1.46
C LYS A 49 -4.08 -26.70 -2.22
N LYS A 50 -4.93 -25.70 -2.48
CA LYS A 50 -6.20 -25.89 -3.22
C LYS A 50 -5.99 -26.47 -4.61
N LYS A 51 -4.84 -26.20 -5.22
CA LYS A 51 -4.46 -26.68 -6.56
C LYS A 51 -3.66 -27.99 -6.53
N GLY A 52 -3.45 -28.59 -5.36
CA GLY A 52 -2.71 -29.85 -5.21
C GLY A 52 -1.25 -29.74 -5.65
N ILE A 53 -0.65 -28.55 -5.52
CA ILE A 53 0.79 -28.35 -5.82
C ILE A 53 1.64 -28.72 -4.61
N ILE A 54 1.11 -28.53 -3.42
CA ILE A 54 1.71 -28.91 -2.15
C ILE A 54 0.66 -29.65 -1.32
N GLN A 55 1.14 -30.54 -0.45
CA GLN A 55 0.31 -31.39 0.40
C GLN A 55 0.23 -30.84 1.83
N ASP A 56 -0.72 -31.37 2.61
CA ASP A 56 -0.77 -31.10 4.05
C ASP A 56 0.43 -31.73 4.75
N ASP A 57 1.02 -30.99 5.68
CA ASP A 57 2.09 -31.49 6.54
C ASP A 57 1.49 -32.38 7.65
N PRO A 58 1.79 -33.70 7.66
CA PRO A 58 1.20 -34.63 8.60
C PRO A 58 1.61 -34.35 10.06
N TYR A 59 2.71 -33.62 10.29
CA TYR A 59 3.24 -33.33 11.62
C TYR A 59 2.82 -31.97 12.17
N ARG A 60 2.08 -31.18 11.39
CA ARG A 60 1.71 -29.80 11.75
C ARG A 60 0.90 -29.70 13.06
N PHE A 61 0.04 -30.67 13.35
CA PHE A 61 -0.82 -30.64 14.54
C PHE A 61 -0.06 -30.87 15.85
N GLU A 62 1.12 -31.49 15.78
CA GLU A 62 1.95 -31.78 16.96
C GLU A 62 2.99 -30.68 17.24
N ALA A 63 3.37 -29.91 16.22
CA ALA A 63 4.38 -28.86 16.32
C ALA A 63 3.78 -27.54 16.86
N LYS A 64 3.91 -27.30 18.17
CA LYS A 64 3.69 -25.96 18.75
C LYS A 64 4.96 -25.12 18.59
N VAL A 65 4.92 -24.12 17.72
CA VAL A 65 6.01 -23.13 17.63
C VAL A 65 5.99 -22.25 18.87
N THR A 66 7.01 -22.36 19.71
CA THR A 66 7.17 -21.57 20.94
C THR A 66 8.24 -20.51 20.83
N GLU A 67 9.14 -20.63 19.85
CA GLU A 67 10.25 -19.72 19.62
C GLU A 67 10.51 -19.48 18.12
N LEU A 68 11.27 -18.42 17.83
CA LEU A 68 11.66 -18.10 16.47
C LEU A 68 12.69 -19.11 15.97
N GLU A 69 12.34 -19.79 14.89
CA GLU A 69 13.25 -20.71 14.21
C GLU A 69 13.21 -20.45 12.71
N ILE A 70 14.29 -20.83 12.04
CA ILE A 70 14.40 -20.73 10.59
C ILE A 70 14.08 -22.12 10.06
N PRO A 71 13.04 -22.27 9.22
CA PRO A 71 12.73 -23.56 8.63
C PRO A 71 13.91 -24.10 7.81
N ASP A 72 13.90 -25.40 7.51
CA ASP A 72 15.01 -26.06 6.82
C ASP A 72 15.32 -25.42 5.45
N GLU A 73 16.61 -25.23 5.15
CA GLU A 73 17.14 -24.62 3.92
C GLU A 73 18.06 -25.58 3.14
N THR A 74 18.20 -26.83 3.59
CA THR A 74 19.10 -27.80 2.94
C THR A 74 18.68 -28.11 1.50
N ASN A 75 19.64 -28.47 0.65
CA ASN A 75 19.31 -28.90 -0.71
C ASN A 75 18.61 -30.26 -0.69
N PHE A 76 17.71 -30.48 -1.64
CA PHE A 76 17.01 -31.75 -1.85
C PHE A 76 16.99 -32.11 -3.34
N LEU A 77 16.67 -33.37 -3.65
CA LEU A 77 16.56 -33.85 -5.02
C LEU A 77 15.22 -33.44 -5.65
N GLU A 78 15.19 -33.31 -6.97
CA GLU A 78 14.01 -32.87 -7.74
C GLU A 78 12.76 -33.71 -7.45
N ASN A 79 12.93 -35.02 -7.30
CA ASN A 79 11.85 -35.97 -7.03
C ASN A 79 11.30 -35.87 -5.60
N GLU A 80 12.04 -35.26 -4.67
CA GLU A 80 11.61 -35.03 -3.28
C GLU A 80 11.02 -33.62 -3.07
N ARG A 81 11.03 -32.78 -4.12
CA ARG A 81 10.68 -31.35 -4.01
C ARG A 81 9.32 -31.14 -3.36
N GLU A 82 8.29 -31.85 -3.84
CA GLU A 82 6.92 -31.71 -3.35
C GLU A 82 6.82 -31.99 -1.86
N ASP A 83 7.37 -33.11 -1.41
CA ASP A 83 7.33 -33.52 0.00
C ASP A 83 8.10 -32.54 0.89
N LYS A 84 9.33 -32.21 0.52
CA LYS A 84 10.20 -31.31 1.30
C LYS A 84 9.62 -29.90 1.37
N MET A 85 9.13 -29.36 0.26
CA MET A 85 8.58 -28.01 0.23
C MET A 85 7.21 -27.92 0.90
N SER A 86 6.39 -28.97 0.87
CA SER A 86 5.13 -28.99 1.60
C SER A 86 5.36 -28.78 3.11
N ILE A 87 6.34 -29.52 3.67
CA ILE A 87 6.76 -29.38 5.07
C ILE A 87 7.39 -28.00 5.33
N ARG A 88 8.33 -27.56 4.49
CA ARG A 88 9.01 -26.25 4.67
C ARG A 88 8.05 -25.07 4.62
N LEU A 89 7.10 -25.06 3.68
CA LEU A 89 6.11 -24.00 3.60
C LEU A 89 5.12 -24.04 4.77
N SER A 90 4.79 -25.23 5.28
CA SER A 90 4.01 -25.40 6.51
C SER A 90 4.74 -24.85 7.74
N GLN A 91 6.03 -25.14 7.89
CA GLN A 91 6.87 -24.58 8.96
C GLN A 91 7.01 -23.06 8.83
N PHE A 92 7.20 -22.55 7.61
CA PHE A 92 7.27 -21.12 7.36
C PHE A 92 5.95 -20.40 7.68
N ASP A 93 4.80 -20.98 7.31
CA ASP A 93 3.46 -20.53 7.72
C ASP A 93 3.36 -20.42 9.25
N ALA A 94 3.78 -21.46 9.98
CA ALA A 94 3.75 -21.49 11.43
C ALA A 94 4.67 -20.44 12.08
N GLN A 95 5.86 -20.19 11.52
CA GLN A 95 6.77 -19.14 12.00
C GLN A 95 6.19 -17.73 11.79
N LEU A 96 5.53 -17.49 10.65
CA LEU A 96 4.86 -16.21 10.39
C LEU A 96 3.63 -16.00 11.29
N ASP A 97 2.89 -17.07 11.60
CA ASP A 97 1.79 -17.02 12.57
C ASP A 97 2.32 -16.70 13.97
N TYR A 98 3.41 -17.35 14.39
CA TYR A 98 4.09 -17.08 15.65
C TYR A 98 4.48 -15.60 15.79
N ILE A 99 5.11 -15.05 14.75
CA ILE A 99 5.54 -13.64 14.70
C ILE A 99 4.34 -12.69 14.88
N ASN A 100 3.18 -13.00 14.31
CA ASN A 100 2.04 -12.10 14.33
C ASN A 100 1.20 -12.17 15.61
N ASN A 101 1.13 -13.35 16.22
CA ASN A 101 0.21 -13.62 17.31
C ASN A 101 0.88 -13.71 18.69
N TYR A 102 2.17 -14.09 18.75
CA TYR A 102 2.85 -14.40 20.00
C TYR A 102 4.13 -13.59 20.20
N PHE A 103 4.82 -13.20 19.12
CA PHE A 103 6.05 -12.41 19.22
C PHE A 103 5.76 -10.96 19.65
N GLN A 104 6.50 -10.48 20.65
CA GLN A 104 6.35 -9.12 21.17
C GLN A 104 7.37 -8.17 20.52
N PHE A 105 6.87 -7.20 19.75
CA PHE A 105 7.69 -6.14 19.17
C PHE A 105 7.96 -5.04 20.19
N SER A 106 9.09 -5.14 20.89
CA SER A 106 9.61 -4.14 21.83
C SER A 106 11.14 -4.19 21.84
N LEU A 107 11.79 -3.13 22.30
CA LEU A 107 13.26 -3.08 22.38
C LEU A 107 13.83 -4.19 23.26
N ASP A 108 13.20 -4.48 24.39
CA ASP A 108 13.68 -5.51 25.33
C ASP A 108 13.62 -6.91 24.72
N GLN A 109 12.64 -7.17 23.85
CA GLN A 109 12.42 -8.47 23.22
C GLN A 109 13.15 -8.61 21.88
N LEU A 110 13.46 -7.52 21.17
CA LEU A 110 14.15 -7.52 19.88
C LEU A 110 15.67 -7.46 20.04
N THR A 111 16.27 -8.49 20.61
CA THR A 111 17.72 -8.61 20.65
C THR A 111 18.33 -8.67 19.23
N LEU A 112 19.62 -8.33 19.08
CA LEU A 112 20.34 -8.42 17.80
C LEU A 112 20.20 -9.80 17.14
N GLU A 113 20.18 -10.86 17.95
CA GLU A 113 19.96 -12.23 17.49
C GLU A 113 18.56 -12.45 16.92
N ARG A 114 17.52 -12.02 17.64
CA ARG A 114 16.13 -12.12 17.18
C ARG A 114 15.87 -11.26 15.95
N ILE A 115 16.47 -10.06 15.87
CA ILE A 115 16.40 -9.23 14.66
C ILE A 115 17.04 -9.95 13.46
N LYS A 116 18.19 -10.61 13.66
CA LYS A 116 18.83 -11.43 12.63
C LYS A 116 17.94 -12.60 12.20
N MET A 117 17.27 -13.28 13.14
CA MET A 117 16.31 -14.34 12.85
C MET A 117 15.12 -13.81 12.02
N LEU A 118 14.49 -12.71 12.45
CA LEU A 118 13.40 -12.07 11.71
C LEU A 118 13.82 -11.66 10.29
N SER A 119 15.05 -11.12 10.14
CA SER A 119 15.59 -10.80 8.83
C SER A 119 15.75 -12.05 7.96
N ARG A 120 16.26 -13.17 8.52
CA ARG A 120 16.40 -14.44 7.79
C ARG A 120 15.05 -15.04 7.41
N ILE A 121 14.07 -15.06 8.33
CA ILE A 121 12.70 -15.52 8.05
C ILE A 121 12.09 -14.70 6.89
N THR A 122 12.24 -13.36 6.94
CA THR A 122 11.76 -12.46 5.87
C THR A 122 12.43 -12.75 4.51
N GLN A 123 13.64 -13.34 4.52
CA GLN A 123 14.43 -13.67 3.34
C GLN A 123 14.45 -15.18 3.01
N TYR A 124 13.68 -15.99 3.72
CA TYR A 124 13.62 -17.44 3.54
C TYR A 124 13.27 -17.81 2.09
N ILE A 125 12.40 -17.00 1.47
CA ILE A 125 12.13 -17.01 0.02
C ILE A 125 12.46 -15.62 -0.53
N ARG A 126 13.21 -15.57 -1.64
CA ARG A 126 13.61 -14.30 -2.28
C ARG A 126 12.55 -13.83 -3.28
N TRP A 127 11.50 -13.21 -2.76
CA TRP A 127 10.33 -12.77 -3.57
C TRP A 127 10.65 -11.80 -4.72
N ASN A 128 11.69 -10.97 -4.58
CA ASN A 128 12.16 -10.05 -5.63
C ASN A 128 12.90 -10.76 -6.79
N GLU A 129 13.35 -11.99 -6.57
CA GLU A 129 14.20 -12.78 -7.48
C GLU A 129 13.55 -14.15 -7.76
N LEU A 130 12.21 -14.20 -7.78
CA LEU A 130 11.47 -15.45 -7.90
C LEU A 130 11.57 -16.00 -9.34
N THR A 131 12.58 -16.84 -9.57
CA THR A 131 12.84 -17.52 -10.84
C THR A 131 13.15 -18.99 -10.59
N ASP A 132 12.85 -19.85 -11.58
CA ASP A 132 13.14 -21.29 -11.59
C ASP A 132 14.63 -21.62 -11.81
N THR A 133 15.46 -20.60 -12.00
CA THR A 133 16.92 -20.66 -12.11
C THR A 133 17.63 -20.09 -10.88
N ASN A 134 16.89 -19.71 -9.83
CA ASN A 134 17.49 -19.13 -8.63
C ASN A 134 18.39 -20.16 -7.91
N PRO A 135 19.60 -19.80 -7.46
CA PRO A 135 20.49 -20.72 -6.75
C PRO A 135 19.96 -21.15 -5.37
N ASN A 136 18.99 -20.42 -4.79
CA ASN A 136 18.34 -20.81 -3.56
C ASN A 136 17.21 -21.81 -3.84
N MET A 137 17.37 -23.05 -3.37
CA MET A 137 16.46 -24.18 -3.62
C MET A 137 14.99 -23.89 -3.28
N ASN A 138 14.74 -23.19 -2.16
CA ASN A 138 13.37 -22.84 -1.74
C ASN A 138 12.73 -21.83 -2.69
N THR A 139 13.48 -20.78 -3.05
CA THR A 139 13.04 -19.76 -4.01
C THR A 139 12.78 -20.37 -5.39
N GLN A 140 13.71 -21.21 -5.85
CA GLN A 140 13.58 -21.94 -7.10
C GLN A 140 12.30 -22.79 -7.13
N SER A 141 12.06 -23.56 -6.06
CA SER A 141 10.91 -24.47 -5.98
C SER A 141 9.58 -23.72 -5.94
N VAL A 142 9.51 -22.61 -5.19
CA VAL A 142 8.31 -21.74 -5.18
C VAL A 142 8.08 -21.10 -6.55
N ALA A 143 9.14 -20.75 -7.30
CA ALA A 143 9.02 -20.23 -8.65
C ALA A 143 8.45 -21.28 -9.62
N VAL A 144 8.89 -22.54 -9.52
CA VAL A 144 8.33 -23.66 -10.29
C VAL A 144 6.83 -23.82 -9.99
N TYR A 145 6.42 -23.77 -8.72
CA TYR A 145 5.01 -23.83 -8.31
C TYR A 145 4.18 -22.67 -8.86
N ALA A 146 4.70 -21.45 -8.76
CA ALA A 146 4.07 -20.27 -9.32
C ALA A 146 3.90 -20.38 -10.85
N ASN A 147 4.90 -20.92 -11.56
CA ASN A 147 4.84 -21.10 -13.01
C ASN A 147 3.86 -22.21 -13.41
N LYS A 148 3.77 -23.31 -12.65
CA LYS A 148 2.77 -24.37 -12.88
C LYS A 148 1.34 -23.79 -12.88
N LEU A 149 1.02 -22.90 -11.93
CA LEU A 149 -0.28 -22.22 -11.90
C LEU A 149 -0.54 -21.27 -13.06
N LYS A 150 0.50 -20.62 -13.59
CA LYS A 150 0.37 -19.75 -14.77
C LYS A 150 0.03 -20.55 -16.02
N HIS A 151 0.53 -21.79 -16.13
CA HIS A 151 0.29 -22.66 -17.28
C HIS A 151 -1.05 -23.40 -17.24
N ASP A 152 -1.66 -23.56 -16.05
CA ASP A 152 -2.97 -24.21 -15.87
C ASP A 152 -4.17 -23.39 -16.41
N GLY A 153 -3.96 -22.17 -16.93
CA GLY A 153 -4.99 -21.35 -17.56
C GLY A 153 -6.01 -20.70 -16.62
N ASP A 154 -5.85 -20.87 -15.30
CA ASP A 154 -6.69 -20.23 -14.28
C ASP A 154 -6.21 -18.79 -14.01
N ASN A 155 -6.91 -17.84 -14.63
CA ASN A 155 -6.64 -16.40 -14.50
C ASN A 155 -6.76 -15.90 -13.06
N LEU A 156 -7.64 -16.48 -12.23
CA LEU A 156 -7.81 -16.05 -10.84
C LEU A 156 -6.61 -16.46 -10.00
N SER A 157 -6.22 -17.74 -10.07
CA SER A 157 -5.04 -18.24 -9.35
C SER A 157 -3.76 -17.54 -9.79
N THR A 158 -3.62 -17.28 -11.09
CA THR A 158 -2.49 -16.50 -11.63
C THR A 158 -2.45 -15.08 -11.06
N ALA A 159 -3.60 -14.40 -10.96
CA ALA A 159 -3.67 -13.07 -10.39
C ALA A 159 -3.33 -13.06 -8.89
N ILE A 160 -3.83 -14.05 -8.13
CA ILE A 160 -3.53 -14.20 -6.69
C ILE A 160 -2.04 -14.42 -6.47
N VAL A 161 -1.41 -15.32 -7.23
CA VAL A 161 0.03 -15.59 -7.12
C VAL A 161 0.85 -14.34 -7.38
N LYS A 162 0.51 -13.60 -8.44
CA LYS A 162 1.22 -12.37 -8.80
C LYS A 162 1.06 -11.28 -7.74
N ASP A 163 -0.16 -11.00 -7.30
CA ASP A 163 -0.41 -9.99 -6.26
C ASP A 163 0.29 -10.38 -4.95
N SER A 164 0.22 -11.65 -4.56
CA SER A 164 0.91 -12.16 -3.37
C SER A 164 2.42 -11.96 -3.48
N GLN A 165 3.03 -12.31 -4.63
CA GLN A 165 4.45 -12.08 -4.88
C GLN A 165 4.82 -10.60 -4.77
N ASP A 166 4.04 -9.71 -5.40
CA ASP A 166 4.28 -8.26 -5.37
C ASP A 166 4.18 -7.69 -3.95
N GLN A 167 3.20 -8.13 -3.16
CA GLN A 167 3.06 -7.71 -1.75
C GLN A 167 4.19 -8.28 -0.88
N LEU A 168 4.57 -9.55 -1.04
CA LEU A 168 5.66 -10.18 -0.29
C LEU A 168 7.00 -9.49 -0.57
N ALA A 169 7.27 -9.17 -1.84
CA ALA A 169 8.43 -8.38 -2.26
C ALA A 169 8.46 -6.99 -1.61
N LYS A 170 7.32 -6.29 -1.63
CA LYS A 170 7.16 -4.95 -1.05
C LYS A 170 7.34 -4.96 0.48
N TYR A 171 6.54 -5.75 1.20
CA TYR A 171 6.59 -5.79 2.66
C TYR A 171 7.89 -6.40 3.18
N GLY A 172 8.45 -7.39 2.48
CA GLY A 172 9.77 -7.93 2.82
C GLY A 172 10.90 -6.91 2.68
N LYS A 173 10.75 -5.88 1.81
CA LYS A 173 11.69 -4.76 1.73
C LYS A 173 11.51 -3.78 2.90
N THR A 174 10.27 -3.41 3.25
CA THR A 174 10.00 -2.45 4.34
C THR A 174 10.37 -3.02 5.70
N ILE A 175 10.04 -4.29 5.96
CA ILE A 175 10.42 -5.02 7.18
C ILE A 175 11.93 -4.95 7.37
N ARG A 176 12.71 -5.30 6.35
CA ARG A 176 14.18 -5.27 6.42
C ARG A 176 14.73 -3.86 6.67
N ALA A 177 14.13 -2.84 6.07
CA ALA A 177 14.55 -1.46 6.31
C ALA A 177 14.34 -1.05 7.77
N ARG A 178 13.21 -1.43 8.38
CA ARG A 178 12.95 -1.19 9.81
C ARG A 178 13.84 -2.02 10.72
N LEU A 179 14.00 -3.31 10.44
CA LEU A 179 14.92 -4.16 11.19
C LEU A 179 16.34 -3.59 11.16
N LYS A 180 16.79 -3.01 10.05
CA LYS A 180 18.08 -2.30 9.96
C LYS A 180 18.13 -1.07 10.86
N LYS A 181 17.05 -0.27 10.90
CA LYS A 181 16.92 0.89 11.80
C LYS A 181 16.99 0.49 13.28
N ILE A 182 16.28 -0.56 13.67
CA ILE A 182 16.28 -1.10 15.04
C ILE A 182 17.64 -1.74 15.37
N THR A 183 18.28 -2.42 14.42
CA THR A 183 19.64 -2.96 14.58
C THR A 183 20.63 -1.83 14.88
N LYS A 184 20.51 -0.70 14.18
CA LYS A 184 21.34 0.49 14.41
C LYS A 184 21.21 0.95 15.86
N TYR A 185 19.99 1.12 16.37
CA TYR A 185 19.76 1.49 17.77
C TYR A 185 20.47 0.53 18.74
N HIS A 186 20.28 -0.79 18.62
CA HIS A 186 20.91 -1.74 19.55
C HIS A 186 22.44 -1.75 19.46
N ARG A 187 23.02 -1.53 18.28
CA ARG A 187 24.47 -1.40 18.13
C ARG A 187 24.99 -0.16 18.86
N GLU A 188 24.33 0.98 18.69
CA GLU A 188 24.73 2.24 19.32
C GLU A 188 24.48 2.22 20.84
N GLU A 189 23.38 1.63 21.30
CA GLU A 189 23.10 1.39 22.72
C GLU A 189 24.16 0.47 23.35
N TYR A 190 24.58 -0.59 22.64
CA TYR A 190 25.69 -1.43 23.10
C TYR A 190 26.99 -0.63 23.21
N LYS A 191 27.34 0.18 22.18
CA LYS A 191 28.54 1.02 22.18
C LYS A 191 28.52 2.06 23.31
N LEU A 192 27.38 2.71 23.57
CA LEU A 192 27.21 3.63 24.69
C LEU A 192 27.47 2.95 26.05
N ASN A 193 26.94 1.73 26.25
CA ASN A 193 27.22 0.97 27.46
C ASN A 193 28.71 0.62 27.61
N VAL A 194 29.39 0.27 26.50
CA VAL A 194 30.84 0.03 26.50
C VAL A 194 31.59 1.32 26.89
N ARG A 195 31.17 2.48 26.40
CA ARG A 195 31.77 3.77 26.77
C ARG A 195 31.71 4.00 28.28
N GLN A 196 30.48 4.04 28.80
CA GLN A 196 30.21 4.39 30.19
C GLN A 196 30.79 3.39 31.20
N LEU A 197 30.76 2.10 30.89
CA LEU A 197 31.14 1.05 31.85
C LEU A 197 32.59 0.56 31.68
N VAL A 198 33.15 0.70 30.47
CA VAL A 198 34.44 0.10 30.11
C VAL A 198 35.50 1.14 29.76
N THR A 199 35.28 2.01 28.77
CA THR A 199 36.37 2.89 28.28
C THR A 199 36.51 4.18 29.07
N ASP A 200 35.42 4.85 29.46
CA ASP A 200 35.45 6.10 30.23
C ASP A 200 36.20 5.92 31.57
N PRO A 201 36.02 4.82 32.32
CA PRO A 201 36.78 4.58 33.56
C PRO A 201 38.26 4.21 33.34
N LEU A 202 38.68 3.89 32.11
CA LEU A 202 40.07 3.50 31.82
C LEU A 202 40.98 4.68 31.45
N GLU A 203 40.41 5.87 31.21
CA GLU A 203 41.15 7.09 30.89
C GLU A 203 42.17 6.89 29.75
N LEU A 204 41.75 6.21 28.68
CA LEU A 204 42.62 5.89 27.53
C LEU A 204 43.08 7.14 26.78
N GLN A 205 44.26 7.07 26.16
CA GLN A 205 44.85 8.15 25.38
C GLN A 205 44.55 8.02 23.88
N VAL A 206 44.46 9.16 23.19
CA VAL A 206 44.33 9.20 21.73
C VAL A 206 45.64 8.74 21.08
N CYS A 207 45.55 7.85 20.10
CA CYS A 207 46.71 7.33 19.38
C CYS A 207 46.37 6.98 17.93
N SER A 208 47.37 6.61 17.14
CA SER A 208 47.19 6.29 15.71
C SER A 208 46.48 4.96 15.48
N ASP A 209 46.67 3.98 16.37
CA ASP A 209 46.00 2.68 16.31
C ASP A 209 45.46 2.28 17.70
N PRO A 210 44.28 2.81 18.09
CA PRO A 210 43.70 2.56 19.40
C PRO A 210 43.27 1.10 19.59
N VAL A 211 43.01 0.36 18.51
CA VAL A 211 42.67 -1.06 18.59
C VAL A 211 43.90 -1.87 19.00
N GLN A 212 45.05 -1.62 18.37
CA GLN A 212 46.29 -2.31 18.73
C GLN A 212 46.72 -1.96 20.16
N GLU A 213 46.61 -0.71 20.57
CA GLU A 213 47.12 -0.23 21.87
C GLU A 213 46.19 -0.57 23.05
N HIS A 214 44.87 -0.37 22.92
CA HIS A 214 43.97 -0.38 24.08
C HIS A 214 43.10 -1.64 24.22
N LEU A 215 42.93 -2.43 23.15
CA LEU A 215 41.98 -3.56 23.14
C LEU A 215 42.22 -4.58 24.26
N SER A 216 43.48 -4.85 24.60
CA SER A 216 43.83 -5.79 25.68
C SER A 216 43.44 -5.29 27.07
N GLN A 217 43.46 -3.97 27.30
CA GLN A 217 42.99 -3.35 28.54
C GLN A 217 41.46 -3.32 28.59
N VAL A 218 40.82 -2.94 27.46
CA VAL A 218 39.36 -2.94 27.32
C VAL A 218 38.78 -4.33 27.55
N LYS A 219 39.36 -5.39 26.96
CA LYS A 219 38.92 -6.79 27.19
C LYS A 219 38.95 -7.19 28.66
N ARG A 220 40.01 -6.83 29.39
CA ARG A 220 40.14 -7.13 30.83
C ARG A 220 39.06 -6.42 31.64
N ARG A 221 38.83 -5.13 31.37
CA ARG A 221 37.79 -4.35 32.05
C ARG A 221 36.39 -4.85 31.71
N PHE A 222 36.13 -5.18 30.44
CA PHE A 222 34.84 -5.68 29.96
C PHE A 222 34.34 -6.89 30.74
N ILE A 223 35.21 -7.88 30.99
CA ILE A 223 34.87 -9.09 31.76
C ILE A 223 34.31 -8.73 33.14
N SER A 224 34.91 -7.73 33.80
CA SER A 224 34.49 -7.28 35.13
C SER A 224 33.27 -6.35 35.12
N ALA A 225 33.10 -5.54 34.07
CA ALA A 225 32.14 -4.43 34.05
C ALA A 225 30.81 -4.75 33.34
N MET A 226 30.81 -5.66 32.36
CA MET A 226 29.65 -5.94 31.49
C MET A 226 28.90 -7.23 31.85
N ASN A 227 29.29 -7.88 32.96
CA ASN A 227 28.69 -9.05 33.62
C ASN A 227 27.70 -9.89 32.77
N GLY A 228 28.23 -10.86 32.02
CA GLY A 228 27.42 -11.81 31.23
C GLY A 228 26.98 -11.32 29.85
N ARG A 229 27.25 -10.06 29.47
CA ARG A 229 27.03 -9.59 28.10
C ARG A 229 28.10 -10.13 27.12
N PRO A 230 27.73 -10.47 25.88
CA PRO A 230 28.67 -10.93 24.86
C PRO A 230 29.64 -9.83 24.42
N PHE A 231 30.89 -10.20 24.17
CA PHE A 231 31.91 -9.28 23.65
C PHE A 231 31.86 -9.23 22.12
N TYR A 232 31.27 -8.16 21.57
CA TYR A 232 31.27 -7.91 20.13
C TYR A 232 32.53 -7.12 19.72
N ALA A 233 33.55 -7.83 19.24
CA ALA A 233 34.83 -7.23 18.88
C ALA A 233 34.72 -6.09 17.86
N GLU A 234 33.89 -6.23 16.84
CA GLU A 234 33.66 -5.19 15.84
C GLU A 234 33.13 -3.89 16.46
N LEU A 235 32.14 -3.98 17.35
CA LEU A 235 31.55 -2.80 18.01
C LEU A 235 32.52 -2.15 19.00
N VAL A 236 33.34 -2.95 19.69
CA VAL A 236 34.35 -2.42 20.61
C VAL A 236 35.47 -1.71 19.83
N ASN A 237 35.87 -2.27 18.68
CA ASN A 237 36.83 -1.62 17.80
C ASN A 237 36.27 -0.30 17.22
N GLU A 238 34.98 -0.26 16.88
CA GLU A 238 34.30 0.99 16.49
C GLU A 238 34.39 2.04 17.60
N VAL A 239 34.07 1.71 18.86
CA VAL A 239 34.21 2.63 20.01
C VAL A 239 35.65 3.16 20.13
N LEU A 240 36.64 2.27 20.04
CA LEU A 240 38.04 2.66 20.14
C LEU A 240 38.47 3.65 19.06
N ASN A 241 38.03 3.42 17.81
CA ASN A 241 38.32 4.31 16.69
C ASN A 241 37.55 5.64 16.78
N GLU A 242 36.26 5.59 17.16
CA GLU A 242 35.39 6.75 17.30
C GLU A 242 35.87 7.72 18.39
N ASP A 243 36.48 7.22 19.47
CA ASP A 243 36.81 8.05 20.65
C ASP A 243 38.31 8.34 20.79
N TYR A 244 39.17 7.43 20.32
CA TYR A 244 40.63 7.49 20.54
C TYR A 244 41.47 7.41 19.26
N GLY A 245 40.83 7.35 18.09
CA GLY A 245 41.52 7.39 16.79
C GLY A 245 41.81 8.82 16.29
N PRO A 246 42.58 8.94 15.20
CA PRO A 246 42.92 10.24 14.60
C PRO A 246 41.69 10.96 14.00
N ASP A 247 40.70 10.21 13.51
CA ASP A 247 39.50 10.75 12.84
C ASP A 247 38.30 10.93 13.79
N ARG A 248 38.54 10.93 15.11
CA ARG A 248 37.47 10.92 16.14
C ARG A 248 36.43 12.03 15.95
N GLU A 249 36.84 13.26 15.66
CA GLU A 249 35.93 14.41 15.54
C GLU A 249 34.96 14.22 14.37
N GLN A 250 35.47 13.69 13.25
CA GLN A 250 34.66 13.40 12.07
C GLN A 250 33.69 12.25 12.33
N LEU A 251 34.16 11.16 12.95
CA LEU A 251 33.34 9.98 13.26
C LEU A 251 32.24 10.30 14.28
N GLN A 252 32.56 11.06 15.32
CA GLN A 252 31.60 11.51 16.34
C GLN A 252 30.54 12.44 15.75
N ALA A 253 30.94 13.43 14.95
CA ALA A 253 30.01 14.32 14.27
C ALA A 253 29.09 13.57 13.30
N GLN A 254 29.64 12.60 12.55
CA GLN A 254 28.86 11.73 11.67
C GLN A 254 27.83 10.93 12.48
N LEU A 255 28.24 10.27 13.57
CA LEU A 255 27.35 9.48 14.41
C LEU A 255 26.20 10.32 14.99
N LEU A 256 26.50 11.51 15.52
CA LEU A 256 25.47 12.41 16.04
C LEU A 256 24.50 12.87 14.95
N SER A 257 24.99 13.19 13.74
CA SER A 257 24.14 13.54 12.60
C SER A 257 23.22 12.40 12.17
N GLU A 258 23.69 11.17 12.35
CA GLU A 258 23.03 9.94 11.97
C GLU A 258 21.97 9.45 12.98
N LEU A 259 22.04 9.95 14.22
CA LEU A 259 21.10 9.70 15.31
C LEU A 259 20.07 10.82 15.47
N GLN A 260 20.33 11.99 14.89
CA GLN A 260 19.27 12.97 14.71
C GLN A 260 18.15 12.30 13.93
N PRO A 261 16.90 12.33 14.43
CA PRO A 261 15.77 11.77 13.71
C PRO A 261 15.81 12.36 12.31
N GLU A 262 15.63 11.52 11.27
CA GLU A 262 15.67 11.97 9.87
C GLU A 262 14.81 13.23 9.79
N SER A 263 15.47 14.39 9.79
CA SER A 263 14.83 15.66 9.55
C SER A 263 14.64 15.71 8.05
N LYS A 264 13.79 14.81 7.55
CA LYS A 264 12.97 15.12 6.40
C LYS A 264 12.47 16.53 6.69
N PRO A 265 12.80 17.52 5.84
CA PRO A 265 12.40 18.89 6.08
C PRO A 265 10.94 18.83 6.49
N LYS A 266 10.64 19.35 7.68
CA LYS A 266 9.31 19.27 8.30
C LYS A 266 8.27 19.70 7.27
N ALA A 267 7.73 18.74 6.51
CA ALA A 267 6.39 18.81 6.02
C ALA A 267 5.60 18.83 7.32
N LYS A 268 5.17 20.04 7.71
CA LYS A 268 4.41 20.31 8.93
C LYS A 268 3.53 19.11 9.19
N THR A 269 3.77 18.40 10.29
CA THR A 269 2.91 17.32 10.73
C THR A 269 1.54 17.94 10.94
N LYS A 270 0.66 17.83 9.93
CA LYS A 270 -0.76 18.11 10.10
C LYS A 270 -1.23 17.02 11.04
N VAL A 271 -1.36 17.34 12.32
CA VAL A 271 -2.10 16.51 13.27
C VAL A 271 -3.53 16.44 12.74
N GLY A 272 -3.95 15.24 12.37
CA GLY A 272 -5.23 14.95 11.73
C GLY A 272 -5.07 14.18 10.40
N PRO A 273 -6.09 13.41 9.97
CA PRO A 273 -6.09 12.81 8.65
C PRO A 273 -5.84 13.91 7.62
N SER A 274 -4.94 13.67 6.68
CA SER A 274 -4.69 14.61 5.58
C SER A 274 -6.00 14.84 4.84
N PHE A 275 -6.61 16.00 5.07
CA PHE A 275 -7.87 16.39 4.46
C PHE A 275 -7.79 16.37 2.93
N GLU A 276 -6.63 16.74 2.39
CA GLU A 276 -6.32 16.61 0.98
C GLU A 276 -6.35 15.14 0.52
N ASP A 277 -5.82 14.21 1.31
CA ASP A 277 -5.86 12.79 0.98
C ASP A 277 -7.26 12.20 1.09
N MET A 278 -8.06 12.62 2.09
CA MET A 278 -9.47 12.25 2.19
C MET A 278 -10.27 12.71 0.96
N LEU A 279 -10.04 13.94 0.49
CA LEU A 279 -10.67 14.47 -0.71
C LEU A 279 -10.18 13.75 -1.97
N LYS A 280 -8.87 13.48 -2.08
CA LYS A 280 -8.30 12.70 -3.20
C LYS A 280 -8.85 11.27 -3.23
N GLU A 281 -9.07 10.64 -2.08
CA GLU A 281 -9.77 9.35 -1.99
C GLU A 281 -11.22 9.45 -2.49
N GLY A 282 -11.98 10.47 -2.06
CA GLY A 282 -13.34 10.71 -2.55
C GLY A 282 -13.40 10.92 -4.07
N ILE A 283 -12.45 11.68 -4.62
CA ILE A 283 -12.33 11.91 -6.07
C ILE A 283 -12.01 10.62 -6.83
N ARG A 284 -11.12 9.77 -6.30
CA ARG A 284 -10.79 8.46 -6.89
C ARG A 284 -11.98 7.50 -6.82
N ALA A 285 -12.66 7.44 -5.68
CA ALA A 285 -13.87 6.63 -5.51
C ALA A 285 -14.98 7.03 -6.49
N MET A 286 -15.16 8.34 -6.70
CA MET A 286 -16.06 8.87 -7.72
C MET A 286 -15.64 8.43 -9.13
N ALA A 287 -14.35 8.54 -9.46
CA ALA A 287 -13.84 8.21 -10.79
C ALA A 287 -14.05 6.74 -11.18
N GLN A 288 -14.12 5.81 -10.21
CA GLN A 288 -14.39 4.38 -10.45
C GLN A 288 -15.70 4.10 -11.20
N CYS A 289 -16.64 5.06 -11.24
CA CYS A 289 -17.85 4.93 -12.03
C CYS A 289 -17.65 5.04 -13.55
N SER A 290 -16.43 5.36 -14.03
CA SER A 290 -16.14 5.58 -15.45
C SER A 290 -16.60 4.42 -16.34
N ARG A 291 -16.31 3.18 -15.94
CA ARG A 291 -16.70 1.98 -16.66
C ARG A 291 -18.23 1.82 -16.74
N SER A 292 -18.92 2.05 -15.62
CA SER A 292 -20.39 1.96 -15.58
C SER A 292 -21.04 3.06 -16.43
N LEU A 293 -20.49 4.28 -16.43
CA LEU A 293 -20.92 5.37 -17.32
C LEU A 293 -20.76 4.98 -18.79
N GLU A 294 -19.61 4.41 -19.16
CA GLU A 294 -19.31 3.97 -20.52
C GLU A 294 -20.30 2.89 -20.99
N LEU A 295 -20.57 1.89 -20.15
CA LEU A 295 -21.55 0.85 -20.45
C LEU A 295 -22.97 1.40 -20.60
N CYS A 296 -23.40 2.30 -19.70
CA CYS A 296 -24.71 2.94 -19.77
C CYS A 296 -24.86 3.76 -21.05
N ILE A 297 -23.91 4.65 -21.35
CA ILE A 297 -24.05 5.58 -22.45
C ILE A 297 -23.97 4.88 -23.81
N ASN A 298 -23.16 3.83 -23.94
CA ASN A 298 -23.08 3.04 -25.17
C ASN A 298 -24.38 2.29 -25.44
N LYS A 299 -24.98 1.67 -24.42
CA LYS A 299 -26.29 1.01 -24.54
C LYS A 299 -27.43 1.99 -24.88
N LEU A 300 -27.42 3.18 -24.28
CA LEU A 300 -28.38 4.23 -24.62
C LEU A 300 -28.18 4.74 -26.06
N ASN A 301 -26.93 4.83 -26.52
CA ASN A 301 -26.61 5.20 -27.89
C ASN A 301 -27.09 4.14 -28.89
N ASP A 302 -26.92 2.85 -28.57
CA ASP A 302 -27.49 1.76 -29.37
C ASP A 302 -29.03 1.88 -29.47
N ASN A 303 -29.71 2.16 -28.36
CA ASN A 303 -31.17 2.36 -28.33
C ASN A 303 -31.60 3.62 -29.11
N HIS A 304 -30.82 4.69 -29.03
CA HIS A 304 -31.03 5.91 -29.82
C HIS A 304 -30.94 5.62 -31.33
N TYR A 305 -29.91 4.89 -31.77
CA TYR A 305 -29.77 4.47 -33.18
C TYR A 305 -30.88 3.53 -33.63
N LEU A 306 -31.34 2.63 -32.76
CA LEU A 306 -32.48 1.74 -33.05
C LEU A 306 -33.73 2.55 -33.37
N MET A 307 -34.00 3.63 -32.61
CA MET A 307 -35.12 4.56 -32.85
C MET A 307 -34.91 5.45 -34.07
N GLU A 308 -33.67 5.88 -34.35
CA GLU A 308 -33.35 6.68 -35.54
C GLU A 308 -33.55 5.91 -36.85
N ASN A 309 -33.11 4.66 -36.89
CA ASN A 309 -33.03 3.85 -38.10
C ASN A 309 -34.37 3.24 -38.54
N GLN A 310 -35.46 3.49 -37.81
CA GLN A 310 -36.82 3.07 -38.16
C GLN A 310 -37.37 3.78 -39.40
N LYS A 311 -36.88 4.98 -39.75
CA LYS A 311 -37.45 5.82 -40.84
C LYS A 311 -36.67 5.78 -42.17
N LEU A 312 -35.66 4.92 -42.32
CA LEU A 312 -34.75 4.97 -43.48
C LEU A 312 -34.64 3.64 -44.21
N SER A 313 -34.92 3.68 -45.51
CA SER A 313 -34.59 2.63 -46.48
C SER A 313 -33.08 2.34 -46.49
N LEU A 314 -32.68 1.10 -46.83
CA LEU A 314 -31.29 0.64 -46.88
C LEU A 314 -30.37 1.58 -47.68
N GLY A 315 -30.86 2.20 -48.77
CA GLY A 315 -30.11 3.19 -49.55
C GLY A 315 -29.87 4.51 -48.80
N ALA A 316 -30.87 4.96 -48.04
CA ALA A 316 -30.77 6.17 -47.22
C ALA A 316 -29.86 5.98 -45.99
N LYS A 317 -29.69 4.74 -45.52
CA LYS A 317 -28.70 4.39 -44.47
C LYS A 317 -27.26 4.54 -44.95
N ILE A 318 -26.97 4.15 -46.20
CA ILE A 318 -25.63 4.27 -46.79
C ILE A 318 -25.28 5.74 -47.05
N GLN A 319 -26.21 6.50 -47.64
CA GLN A 319 -26.00 7.93 -47.91
C GLN A 319 -25.84 8.76 -46.63
N ARG A 320 -26.57 8.41 -45.55
CA ARG A 320 -26.46 9.05 -44.24
C ARG A 320 -25.17 8.68 -43.51
N TRP A 321 -24.66 7.46 -43.68
CA TRP A 321 -23.34 7.06 -43.17
C TRP A 321 -22.20 7.87 -43.81
N PHE A 322 -22.26 8.09 -45.14
CA PHE A 322 -21.32 8.97 -45.85
C PHE A 322 -21.43 10.44 -45.41
N ALA A 323 -22.65 10.96 -45.25
CA ALA A 323 -22.87 12.33 -44.78
C ALA A 323 -22.40 12.56 -43.32
N MET A 324 -22.59 11.59 -42.41
CA MET A 324 -22.15 11.70 -41.02
C MET A 324 -20.63 11.74 -40.87
N LYS A 325 -19.88 11.07 -41.75
CA LYS A 325 -18.40 11.02 -41.69
C LYS A 325 -17.71 12.21 -42.35
N ILE A 326 -18.36 12.87 -43.32
CA ILE A 326 -17.77 13.96 -44.13
C ILE A 326 -18.34 15.34 -43.77
N LEU A 327 -19.63 15.46 -43.39
CA LEU A 327 -20.30 16.76 -43.20
C LEU A 327 -20.58 17.19 -41.76
N LYS A 328 -20.32 16.36 -40.73
CA LYS A 328 -20.59 16.69 -39.30
C LYS A 328 -21.99 17.31 -39.04
N THR A 329 -23.00 16.95 -39.80
CA THR A 329 -24.39 17.39 -39.53
C THR A 329 -24.89 16.73 -38.25
N LYS A 330 -24.85 17.46 -37.13
CA LYS A 330 -25.43 17.05 -35.84
C LYS A 330 -26.94 16.92 -35.99
N GLN A 331 -27.51 15.77 -35.63
CA GLN A 331 -28.96 15.66 -35.43
C GLN A 331 -29.26 15.86 -33.95
N ASP A 332 -29.78 17.04 -33.60
CA ASP A 332 -30.26 17.32 -32.24
C ASP A 332 -31.64 16.72 -32.03
N LYS A 333 -31.68 15.42 -31.72
CA LYS A 333 -32.89 14.81 -31.18
C LYS A 333 -33.00 15.09 -29.69
N THR A 334 -34.17 15.60 -29.32
CA THR A 334 -34.54 15.91 -27.94
C THR A 334 -35.52 14.85 -27.46
N TYR A 335 -35.25 14.25 -26.30
CA TYR A 335 -36.15 13.33 -25.62
C TYR A 335 -36.78 14.01 -24.41
N GLU A 336 -38.08 13.88 -24.25
CA GLU A 336 -38.76 14.27 -23.01
C GLU A 336 -38.72 13.09 -22.06
N VAL A 337 -37.93 13.21 -20.99
CA VAL A 337 -37.77 12.17 -19.99
C VAL A 337 -38.46 12.58 -18.69
N GLU A 338 -39.19 11.65 -18.11
CA GLU A 338 -39.82 11.83 -16.81
C GLU A 338 -38.93 11.26 -15.71
N PHE A 339 -38.78 12.01 -14.61
CA PHE A 339 -38.15 11.52 -13.40
C PHE A 339 -38.87 12.04 -12.16
N MET A 340 -38.73 11.32 -11.06
CA MET A 340 -39.26 11.71 -9.77
C MET A 340 -38.24 12.62 -9.05
N ASP A 341 -38.68 13.80 -8.62
CA ASP A 341 -37.85 14.69 -7.81
C ASP A 341 -37.68 14.10 -6.39
N PRO A 342 -36.45 13.79 -5.94
CA PRO A 342 -36.22 13.15 -4.65
C PRO A 342 -36.56 14.04 -3.44
N LEU A 343 -36.70 15.36 -3.61
CA LEU A 343 -37.03 16.29 -2.53
C LEU A 343 -38.53 16.53 -2.38
N THR A 344 -39.28 16.49 -3.49
CA THR A 344 -40.72 16.83 -3.48
C THR A 344 -41.63 15.65 -3.81
N GLY A 345 -41.09 14.51 -4.26
CA GLY A 345 -41.86 13.34 -4.67
C GLY A 345 -42.70 13.56 -5.94
N THR A 346 -42.55 14.70 -6.62
CA THR A 346 -43.34 15.04 -7.82
C THR A 346 -42.63 14.57 -9.08
N GLY A 347 -43.41 14.12 -10.07
CA GLY A 347 -42.91 13.82 -11.40
C GLY A 347 -42.54 15.11 -12.13
N LYS A 348 -41.31 15.20 -12.64
CA LYS A 348 -40.82 16.31 -13.47
C LYS A 348 -40.40 15.77 -14.83
N THR A 349 -40.74 16.53 -15.87
CA THR A 349 -40.34 16.25 -17.25
C THR A 349 -39.17 17.15 -17.63
N GLU A 350 -38.12 16.57 -18.22
CA GLU A 350 -36.94 17.31 -18.69
C GLU A 350 -36.67 16.96 -20.16
N ARG A 351 -36.34 17.98 -20.95
CA ARG A 351 -35.88 17.82 -22.33
C ARG A 351 -34.39 17.54 -22.35
N VAL A 352 -34.00 16.39 -22.89
CA VAL A 352 -32.62 15.95 -23.01
C VAL A 352 -32.22 15.91 -24.48
N HIS A 353 -31.34 16.84 -24.88
CA HIS A 353 -30.66 16.80 -26.17
C HIS A 353 -29.64 15.65 -26.17
N PHE A 354 -29.94 14.58 -26.91
CA PHE A 354 -29.21 13.32 -26.75
C PHE A 354 -27.74 13.44 -27.15
N GLN A 355 -27.45 14.13 -28.27
CA GLN A 355 -26.09 14.28 -28.77
C GLN A 355 -25.22 15.10 -27.81
N GLU A 356 -25.75 16.20 -27.27
CA GLU A 356 -25.06 17.01 -26.27
C GLU A 356 -24.81 16.23 -24.98
N PHE A 357 -25.82 15.46 -24.54
CA PHE A 357 -25.72 14.59 -23.38
C PHE A 357 -24.66 13.51 -23.57
N TYR A 358 -24.64 12.86 -24.73
CA TYR A 358 -23.65 11.86 -25.09
C TYR A 358 -22.22 12.45 -25.07
N GLU A 359 -22.01 13.59 -25.71
CA GLU A 359 -20.72 14.29 -25.72
C GLU A 359 -20.26 14.69 -24.31
N LEU A 360 -21.18 15.16 -23.46
CA LEU A 360 -20.92 15.48 -22.06
C LEU A 360 -20.45 14.25 -21.28
N VAL A 361 -21.17 13.12 -21.38
CA VAL A 361 -20.84 11.88 -20.67
C VAL A 361 -19.50 11.32 -21.16
N GLN A 362 -19.22 11.36 -22.46
CA GLN A 362 -17.94 10.94 -23.03
C GLN A 362 -16.77 11.79 -22.52
N LYS A 363 -16.95 13.11 -22.37
CA LYS A 363 -15.95 13.98 -21.74
C LYS A 363 -15.69 13.59 -20.28
N LYS A 364 -16.74 13.22 -19.52
CA LYS A 364 -16.61 12.75 -18.13
C LYS A 364 -15.90 11.41 -18.02
N ILE A 365 -16.21 10.45 -18.88
CA ILE A 365 -15.51 9.16 -18.92
C ILE A 365 -14.00 9.37 -19.13
N LYS A 366 -13.61 10.22 -20.10
CA LYS A 366 -12.21 10.55 -20.35
C LYS A 366 -11.54 11.20 -19.14
N LEU A 367 -12.21 12.15 -18.50
CA LEU A 367 -11.72 12.79 -17.28
C LEU A 367 -11.48 11.75 -16.17
N TYR A 368 -12.47 10.89 -15.89
CA TYR A 368 -12.39 9.91 -14.80
C TYR A 368 -11.36 8.81 -15.07
N ASN A 369 -11.22 8.36 -16.31
CA ASN A 369 -10.13 7.46 -16.69
C ASN A 369 -8.75 8.12 -16.49
N GLY A 370 -8.63 9.42 -16.77
CA GLY A 370 -7.42 10.19 -16.46
C GLY A 370 -7.11 10.30 -14.96
N ILE A 371 -8.14 10.33 -14.10
CA ILE A 371 -7.99 10.30 -12.64
C ILE A 371 -7.53 8.91 -12.17
N ILE A 372 -8.10 7.83 -12.73
CA ILE A 372 -7.75 6.45 -12.38
C ILE A 372 -6.32 6.10 -12.81
N GLY A 373 -5.85 6.62 -13.95
CA GLY A 373 -4.58 6.27 -14.56
C GLY A 373 -3.32 6.60 -13.74
N LYS A 374 -3.43 7.34 -12.63
CA LYS A 374 -2.34 7.75 -11.70
C LYS A 374 -1.11 8.43 -12.34
N VAL A 375 -1.10 8.61 -13.66
CA VAL A 375 -0.01 9.17 -14.47
C VAL A 375 -0.60 10.15 -15.49
N GLY A 376 0.05 11.31 -15.68
CA GLY A 376 -0.33 12.32 -16.67
C GLY A 376 -0.87 13.62 -16.08
N THR A 377 -1.27 14.54 -16.95
CA THR A 377 -1.63 15.94 -16.61
C THR A 377 -2.78 16.04 -15.60
N VAL A 378 -3.74 15.12 -15.62
CA VAL A 378 -4.87 15.12 -14.68
C VAL A 378 -4.42 14.69 -13.28
N ALA A 379 -3.56 13.68 -13.18
CA ALA A 379 -2.99 13.23 -11.91
C ALA A 379 -2.11 14.32 -11.28
N SER A 380 -1.21 14.91 -12.07
CA SER A 380 -0.35 16.02 -11.62
C SER A 380 -1.15 17.25 -11.15
N ARG A 381 -2.27 17.58 -11.81
CA ARG A 381 -3.16 18.67 -11.37
C ARG A 381 -3.89 18.35 -10.07
N LEU A 382 -4.31 17.10 -9.86
CA LEU A 382 -4.91 16.68 -8.59
C LEU A 382 -3.90 16.67 -7.45
N ASP A 383 -2.64 16.30 -7.74
CA ASP A 383 -1.59 16.27 -6.74
C ASP A 383 -1.14 17.67 -6.31
N GLY A 384 -1.14 18.64 -7.23
CA GLY A 384 -0.83 20.05 -6.96
C GLY A 384 -2.01 20.94 -6.55
N ALA A 385 -3.23 20.40 -6.47
CA ALA A 385 -4.42 21.18 -6.10
C ALA A 385 -4.52 21.34 -4.57
N GLY A 386 -4.92 22.55 -4.13
CA GLY A 386 -5.20 22.82 -2.72
C GLY A 386 -6.50 22.17 -2.22
N GLU A 387 -6.64 22.03 -0.90
CA GLU A 387 -7.81 21.40 -0.25
C GLU A 387 -9.16 21.95 -0.75
N ASP A 388 -9.35 23.28 -0.77
CA ASP A 388 -10.61 23.90 -1.21
C ASP A 388 -10.92 23.61 -2.68
N GLN A 389 -9.87 23.55 -3.53
CA GLN A 389 -10.02 23.22 -4.94
C GLN A 389 -10.44 21.76 -5.12
N LEU A 390 -9.87 20.84 -4.33
CA LEU A 390 -10.23 19.43 -4.33
C LEU A 390 -11.68 19.23 -3.84
N PHE A 391 -12.10 19.95 -2.80
CA PHE A 391 -13.46 19.86 -2.29
C PHE A 391 -14.49 20.37 -3.31
N LEU A 392 -14.28 21.56 -3.88
CA LEU A 392 -15.16 22.11 -4.91
C LEU A 392 -15.19 21.21 -6.15
N PHE A 393 -14.06 20.65 -6.55
CA PHE A 393 -14.00 19.69 -7.64
C PHE A 393 -14.82 18.44 -7.35
N LEU A 394 -14.67 17.83 -6.17
CA LEU A 394 -15.43 16.65 -5.75
C LEU A 394 -16.93 16.94 -5.72
N GLN A 395 -17.34 18.04 -5.06
CA GLN A 395 -18.74 18.43 -4.94
C GLN A 395 -19.38 18.65 -6.32
N LYS A 396 -18.75 19.47 -7.17
CA LYS A 396 -19.28 19.77 -8.50
C LYS A 396 -19.44 18.52 -9.35
N ASN A 397 -18.45 17.62 -9.34
CA ASN A 397 -18.54 16.40 -10.15
C ASN A 397 -19.56 15.40 -9.58
N LEU A 398 -19.79 15.36 -8.26
CA LEU A 398 -20.88 14.57 -7.66
C LEU A 398 -22.25 15.09 -8.09
N GLU A 399 -22.49 16.40 -8.04
CA GLU A 399 -23.74 17.02 -8.48
C GLU A 399 -24.00 16.74 -9.97
N GLU A 400 -22.99 16.92 -10.82
CA GLU A 400 -23.09 16.61 -12.25
C GLU A 400 -23.34 15.11 -12.50
N LEU A 401 -22.72 14.22 -11.72
CA LEU A 401 -22.95 12.78 -11.81
C LEU A 401 -24.37 12.38 -11.42
N MET A 402 -24.96 13.03 -10.40
CA MET A 402 -26.36 12.80 -10.02
C MET A 402 -27.30 13.17 -11.16
N VAL A 403 -27.05 14.30 -11.84
CA VAL A 403 -27.83 14.72 -13.02
C VAL A 403 -27.66 13.72 -14.17
N ILE A 404 -26.43 13.26 -14.44
CA ILE A 404 -26.17 12.25 -15.47
C ILE A 404 -26.92 10.96 -15.17
N GLN A 405 -26.83 10.46 -13.93
CA GLN A 405 -27.49 9.22 -13.51
C GLN A 405 -29.01 9.33 -13.68
N ARG A 406 -29.61 10.47 -13.30
CA ARG A 406 -31.05 10.75 -13.45
C ARG A 406 -31.47 10.77 -14.92
N ARG A 407 -30.74 11.48 -15.78
CA ARG A 407 -31.01 11.54 -17.23
C ARG A 407 -30.87 10.17 -17.88
N MET A 408 -29.86 9.37 -17.50
CA MET A 408 -29.71 8.00 -18.00
C MET A 408 -30.90 7.11 -17.61
N ALA A 409 -31.38 7.20 -16.36
CA ALA A 409 -32.55 6.47 -15.90
C ALA A 409 -33.82 6.86 -16.67
N GLY A 410 -34.04 8.17 -16.87
CA GLY A 410 -35.16 8.68 -17.66
C GLY A 410 -35.11 8.23 -19.13
N LEU A 411 -33.93 8.24 -19.75
CA LEU A 411 -33.75 7.75 -21.12
C LEU A 411 -33.98 6.23 -21.23
N ASP A 412 -33.53 5.43 -20.27
CA ASP A 412 -33.78 3.98 -20.22
C ASP A 412 -35.28 3.67 -20.12
N ALA A 413 -36.01 4.43 -19.29
CA ALA A 413 -37.46 4.31 -19.16
C ALA A 413 -38.20 4.74 -20.44
N PHE A 414 -37.78 5.86 -21.03
CA PHE A 414 -38.32 6.37 -22.29
C PHE A 414 -38.17 5.33 -23.41
N PHE A 415 -36.95 4.82 -23.64
CA PHE A 415 -36.71 3.85 -24.71
C PHE A 415 -37.51 2.56 -24.50
N LYS A 416 -37.65 2.07 -23.27
CA LYS A 416 -38.45 0.86 -22.98
C LYS A 416 -39.94 1.02 -23.28
N THR A 417 -40.45 2.24 -23.20
CA THR A 417 -41.88 2.55 -23.34
C THR A 417 -42.24 2.86 -24.78
N GLU A 418 -41.45 3.73 -25.42
CA GLU A 418 -41.73 4.32 -26.73
C GLU A 418 -41.27 3.47 -27.93
N VAL A 419 -40.46 2.42 -27.71
CA VAL A 419 -40.05 1.52 -28.79
C VAL A 419 -41.22 0.58 -29.20
N PRO A 420 -41.49 0.42 -30.51
CA PRO A 420 -42.50 -0.50 -31.05
C PRO A 420 -42.36 -1.93 -30.52
N ARG A 421 -43.49 -2.63 -30.34
CA ARG A 421 -43.58 -3.95 -29.66
C ARG A 421 -42.63 -5.00 -30.27
N ASP A 422 -42.47 -4.94 -31.58
CA ASP A 422 -41.64 -5.75 -32.46
C ASP A 422 -40.11 -5.54 -32.26
N LEU A 423 -39.69 -4.38 -31.75
CA LEU A 423 -38.28 -4.04 -31.49
C LEU A 423 -37.92 -4.04 -30.00
N ARG A 424 -38.88 -4.21 -29.09
CA ARG A 424 -38.64 -4.20 -27.63
C ARG A 424 -37.59 -5.22 -27.17
N LYS A 425 -37.49 -6.37 -27.86
CA LYS A 425 -36.48 -7.40 -27.57
C LYS A 425 -35.04 -6.98 -27.89
N GLN A 426 -34.87 -5.94 -28.71
CA GLN A 426 -33.55 -5.42 -29.12
C GLN A 426 -33.06 -4.28 -28.22
N ILE A 427 -33.92 -3.77 -27.32
CA ILE A 427 -33.54 -2.70 -26.37
C ILE A 427 -32.55 -3.25 -25.35
N ARG A 428 -31.43 -2.54 -25.20
CA ARG A 428 -30.43 -2.85 -24.18
C ARG A 428 -30.75 -2.06 -22.91
N GLY A 429 -31.18 -2.77 -21.87
CA GLY A 429 -31.42 -2.17 -20.56
C GLY A 429 -30.13 -1.85 -19.82
N ILE A 430 -30.14 -0.76 -19.05
CA ILE A 430 -28.96 -0.28 -18.29
C ILE A 430 -29.12 -0.42 -16.76
N LYS A 431 -30.16 -1.10 -16.27
CA LYS A 431 -30.52 -1.16 -14.83
C LYS A 431 -29.35 -1.62 -13.92
N ASN A 432 -28.62 -2.66 -14.30
CA ASN A 432 -27.51 -3.18 -13.51
C ASN A 432 -26.34 -2.18 -13.46
N ASP A 433 -26.02 -1.56 -14.60
CA ASP A 433 -24.94 -0.57 -14.72
C ASP A 433 -25.30 0.74 -13.99
N LEU A 434 -26.57 1.15 -14.03
CA LEU A 434 -27.11 2.28 -13.25
C LEU A 434 -27.03 2.02 -11.74
N THR A 435 -27.24 0.78 -11.31
CA THR A 435 -27.11 0.40 -9.90
C THR A 435 -25.65 0.50 -9.44
N ALA A 436 -24.71 0.01 -10.26
CA ALA A 436 -23.28 0.17 -10.00
C ALA A 436 -22.87 1.66 -9.95
N LEU A 437 -23.35 2.47 -10.90
CA LEU A 437 -23.14 3.92 -10.91
C LEU A 437 -23.65 4.58 -9.62
N LYS A 438 -24.85 4.21 -9.16
CA LYS A 438 -25.44 4.71 -7.91
C LYS A 438 -24.60 4.33 -6.68
N ASN A 439 -24.10 3.09 -6.62
CA ASN A 439 -23.25 2.64 -5.51
C ASN A 439 -21.93 3.42 -5.44
N SER A 440 -21.28 3.66 -6.57
CA SER A 440 -20.08 4.51 -6.62
C SER A 440 -20.36 5.95 -6.18
N LEU A 441 -21.53 6.49 -6.53
CA LEU A 441 -21.95 7.83 -6.11
C LEU A 441 -22.18 7.92 -4.60
N VAL A 442 -22.84 6.92 -4.01
CA VAL A 442 -23.05 6.82 -2.55
C VAL A 442 -21.71 6.74 -1.83
N ASN A 443 -20.80 5.87 -2.28
CA ASN A 443 -19.48 5.72 -1.69
C ASN A 443 -18.66 7.02 -1.74
N ALA A 444 -18.62 7.68 -2.90
CA ALA A 444 -17.90 8.95 -3.04
C ALA A 444 -18.52 10.09 -2.21
N ASN A 445 -19.86 10.13 -2.10
CA ASN A 445 -20.53 11.12 -1.26
C ASN A 445 -20.32 10.84 0.24
N GLN A 446 -20.24 9.57 0.67
CA GLN A 446 -19.88 9.22 2.04
C GLN A 446 -18.49 9.78 2.39
N LYS A 447 -17.50 9.59 1.52
CA LYS A 447 -16.15 10.14 1.71
C LYS A 447 -16.14 11.68 1.79
N ARG A 448 -17.00 12.36 1.01
CA ARG A 448 -17.20 13.81 1.12
C ARG A 448 -17.79 14.18 2.48
N HIS A 449 -18.79 13.46 2.96
CA HIS A 449 -19.39 13.68 4.28
C HIS A 449 -18.40 13.44 5.42
N ASP A 450 -17.57 12.40 5.33
CA ASP A 450 -16.52 12.13 6.32
C ASP A 450 -15.52 13.29 6.40
N TYR A 451 -15.16 13.89 5.26
CA TYR A 451 -14.33 15.10 5.21
C TYR A 451 -15.00 16.28 5.93
N VAL A 452 -16.26 16.58 5.59
CA VAL A 452 -17.02 17.70 6.18
C VAL A 452 -17.16 17.50 7.69
N SER A 453 -17.55 16.31 8.12
CA SER A 453 -17.73 15.97 9.54
C SER A 453 -16.46 16.18 10.36
N LYS A 454 -15.30 15.74 9.84
CA LYS A 454 -14.01 15.92 10.53
C LYS A 454 -13.54 17.38 10.52
N LYS A 455 -13.86 18.14 9.47
CA LYS A 455 -13.56 19.58 9.41
C LYS A 455 -14.40 20.36 10.43
N GLU A 456 -15.69 20.04 10.55
CA GLU A 456 -16.58 20.59 11.56
C GLU A 456 -16.15 20.22 12.99
N GLU A 457 -15.74 18.96 13.23
CA GLU A 457 -15.21 18.50 14.52
C GLU A 457 -13.96 19.29 14.93
N LEU A 458 -13.01 19.49 14.01
CA LEU A 458 -11.82 20.32 14.28
C LEU A 458 -12.17 21.79 14.54
N GLU A 459 -13.14 22.35 13.82
CA GLU A 459 -13.60 23.71 14.09
C GLU A 459 -14.29 23.83 15.44
N GLN A 460 -15.04 22.81 15.86
CA GLN A 460 -15.65 22.74 17.20
C GLN A 460 -14.58 22.62 18.30
N LEU A 461 -13.58 21.74 18.13
CA LEU A 461 -12.48 21.60 19.08
C LEU A 461 -11.65 22.89 19.22
N LYS A 462 -11.42 23.60 18.12
CA LYS A 462 -10.79 24.93 18.12
C LYS A 462 -11.63 25.97 18.88
N ARG A 463 -12.95 25.96 18.69
CA ARG A 463 -13.87 26.84 19.45
C ARG A 463 -13.90 26.52 20.95
N LEU A 464 -13.59 25.28 21.32
CA LEU A 464 -13.48 24.81 22.71
C LEU A 464 -12.09 25.04 23.35
N GLY A 465 -11.15 25.66 22.62
CA GLY A 465 -9.83 26.04 23.16
C GLY A 465 -8.83 24.89 23.32
N ILE A 466 -9.12 23.70 22.78
CA ILE A 466 -8.22 22.55 22.82
C ILE A 466 -7.29 22.65 21.61
N ASN A 467 -6.12 23.27 21.81
CA ASN A 467 -5.03 23.21 20.82
C ASN A 467 -4.29 21.88 21.00
N GLN A 468 -4.42 20.97 20.02
CA GLN A 468 -3.59 19.77 19.98
C GLN A 468 -2.14 20.17 19.64
N VAL A 469 -1.22 19.80 20.53
CA VAL A 469 0.24 19.83 20.35
C VAL A 469 0.67 18.74 19.38
#